data_AF-A0A6L8U2K2-F1
#
_entry.id   AF-A0A6L8U2K2-F1
#
_cell.length_a   1.000
_cell.length_b   1.000
_cell.length_c   1.000
_cell.angle_alpha   90.00
_cell.angle_beta   90.00
_cell.angle_gamma   90.00
#
_symmetry.space_group_name_H-M   'P 1'
#
loop_
_entity.id
_entity.type
_entity.pdbx_description
1 polymer ?
#
loop_
_entity_poly.entity_id
_entity_poly.type
_entity_poly.pdbx_seq_one_letter_code
_entity_poly.pdbx_strand_id
1 'polypeptide(L)' 'MSRHSKKYILKKNLRRYNVILISILLRLFGYRTKGLYFNRTLVLAPHPDDEVLGLGGIMMNLLTRGGEVSILYLTDGEGS' A
#
# COMPACT_ATOMS: atom_id res chain seq x y z
N MET A 1 -29.83 9.13 -14.08
CA MET A 1 -28.66 8.58 -13.35
C MET A 1 -29.09 7.41 -12.46
N SER A 2 -28.60 6.20 -12.72
CA SER A 2 -28.92 4.97 -12.00
C SER A 2 -28.59 5.05 -10.50
N ARG A 3 -29.48 4.53 -9.64
CA ARG A 3 -29.27 4.39 -8.18
C ARG A 3 -27.95 3.69 -7.84
N HIS A 4 -27.45 2.83 -8.72
CA HIS A 4 -26.17 2.12 -8.56
C HIS A 4 -24.96 3.06 -8.61
N SER A 5 -24.99 4.07 -9.49
CA SER A 5 -23.89 5.01 -9.66
C SER A 5 -23.74 5.95 -8.45
N LYS A 6 -24.84 6.37 -7.82
CA LYS A 6 -24.80 7.21 -6.61
C LYS A 6 -24.18 6.49 -5.41
N LYS A 7 -24.53 5.21 -5.19
CA LYS A 7 -23.93 4.40 -4.11
C LYS A 7 -22.43 4.21 -4.31
N TYR A 8 -22.01 3.95 -5.55
CA TYR A 8 -20.59 3.80 -5.90
C TYR A 8 -19.79 5.08 -5.61
N ILE A 9 -20.29 6.23 -6.06
CA ILE A 9 -19.63 7.53 -5.83
C ILE A 9 -19.53 7.83 -4.33
N LEU A 10 -20.60 7.57 -3.58
CA LEU A 10 -20.60 7.78 -2.12
C LEU A 10 -19.55 6.90 -1.43
N LYS A 11 -19.50 5.60 -1.76
CA LYS A 11 -18.52 4.66 -1.19
C LYS A 11 -17.08 5.08 -1.52
N LYS A 12 -16.83 5.55 -2.75
CA LYS A 12 -15.52 6.04 -3.20
C LYS A 12 -15.09 7.28 -2.42
N ASN A 13 -16.00 8.25 -2.22
CA ASN A 13 -15.70 9.45 -1.44
C ASN A 13 -15.46 9.12 0.03
N LEU A 14 -16.26 8.24 0.63
CA LEU A 14 -16.08 7.83 2.02
C LEU A 14 -14.72 7.14 2.23
N ARG A 15 -14.29 6.27 1.31
CA ARG A 15 -12.95 5.65 1.36
C ARG A 15 -11.85 6.71 1.32
N ARG A 16 -11.97 7.73 0.47
CA ARG A 16 -11.00 8.83 0.39
C ARG A 16 -10.91 9.61 1.69
N TYR A 17 -12.04 9.97 2.29
CA TYR A 17 -12.07 10.65 3.58
C TYR A 17 -11.43 9.80 4.69
N ASN A 18 -11.73 8.50 4.74
CA ASN A 18 -11.14 7.60 5.73
C ASN A 18 -9.61 7.54 5.61
N VAL A 19 -9.06 7.47 4.39
CA VAL A 19 -7.61 7.46 4.18
C VAL A 19 -6.98 8.78 4.64
N ILE A 20 -7.59 9.92 4.30
CA ILE A 20 -7.10 11.23 4.72
C ILE A 20 -7.14 11.36 6.25
N LEU A 21 -8.26 10.99 6.88
CA LEU A 21 -8.45 11.05 8.31
C LEU A 21 -7.43 10.18 9.05
N ILE A 22 -7.26 8.92 8.64
CA ILE A 22 -6.25 8.00 9.21
C ILE A 22 -4.85 8.60 9.05
N SER A 23 -4.52 9.16 7.88
CA SER A 23 -3.21 9.75 7.63
C SER A 23 -2.93 10.95 8.54
N ILE A 24 -3.93 11.81 8.77
CA ILE A 24 -3.83 12.95 9.68
C ILE A 24 -3.66 12.45 11.12
N LEU A 25 -4.50 11.51 11.56
CA LEU A 25 -4.43 10.95 12.91
C LEU A 25 -3.06 10.32 13.16
N LEU A 26 -2.56 9.48 12.26
CA LEU A 26 -1.22 8.87 12.39
C LEU A 26 -0.13 9.94 12.54
N ARG A 27 -0.19 11.03 11.78
CA ARG A 27 0.78 12.14 11.91
C ARG A 27 0.66 12.88 13.25
N LEU A 28 -0.56 13.15 13.71
CA LEU A 28 -0.82 13.83 14.99
C LEU A 28 -0.39 12.99 16.20
N PHE A 29 -0.60 11.67 16.14
CA PHE A 29 -0.15 10.74 17.17
C PHE A 29 1.33 10.38 17.08
N GLY A 30 2.10 11.07 16.23
CA GLY A 30 3.55 10.86 16.13
C GLY A 30 3.95 9.52 15.50
N TYR A 31 3.02 8.82 14.82
CA TYR A 31 3.35 7.69 13.94
C TYR A 31 4.01 8.22 12.66
N ARG A 32 5.23 8.74 12.82
CA ARG A 32 6.16 8.91 11.72
C ARG A 32 6.67 7.52 11.36
N THR A 33 6.62 7.18 10.07
CA THR A 33 7.40 6.06 9.57
C THR A 33 8.87 6.37 9.92
N LYS A 34 9.47 5.56 10.80
CA LYS A 34 10.93 5.61 10.97
C LYS A 34 11.52 5.41 9.57
N GLY A 35 12.55 6.20 9.23
CA GLY A 35 13.28 5.96 7.99
C GLY A 35 13.71 4.50 7.98
N LEU A 36 13.21 3.73 7.02
CA LEU A 36 13.60 2.34 6.89
C LEU A 36 14.98 2.35 6.24
N TYR A 37 15.99 1.95 7.00
CA TYR A 37 17.39 1.84 6.54
C TYR A 37 17.78 0.37 6.45
N PHE A 38 16.97 -0.42 5.77
CA PHE A 38 17.29 -1.82 5.52
C PHE A 38 18.13 -1.92 4.25
N ASN A 39 19.33 -2.49 4.34
CA ASN A 39 20.20 -2.68 3.18
C ASN A 39 19.68 -3.76 2.23
N ARG A 40 18.99 -4.80 2.74
CA ARG A 40 18.38 -5.87 1.95
C ARG A 40 17.03 -6.25 2.54
N THR A 41 15.99 -6.24 1.73
CA THR A 41 14.60 -6.54 2.12
C THR A 41 14.02 -7.61 1.20
N LEU A 42 13.40 -8.64 1.79
CA LEU A 42 12.60 -9.63 1.06
C LEU A 42 11.11 -9.33 1.26
N VAL A 43 10.37 -9.17 0.17
CA VAL A 43 8.92 -9.02 0.16
C VAL A 43 8.30 -10.37 -0.17
N LEU A 44 7.39 -10.84 0.68
CA LEU A 44 6.59 -12.03 0.42
C LEU A 44 5.22 -11.58 -0.13
N ALA A 45 4.90 -12.01 -1.34
CA ALA A 45 3.67 -11.65 -2.03
C ALA A 45 2.87 -12.94 -2.32
N PRO A 46 1.61 -13.06 -1.86
CA PRO A 46 0.78 -14.23 -2.14
C PRO A 46 0.64 -14.49 -3.64
N HIS A 47 0.35 -13.45 -4.42
CA HIS A 47 0.25 -13.47 -5.87
C HIS A 47 1.04 -12.31 -6.48
N PRO A 48 1.34 -12.34 -7.80
CA PRO A 48 1.81 -11.15 -8.51
C PRO A 48 0.84 -9.97 -8.32
N ASP A 49 1.36 -8.74 -8.29
CA ASP A 49 0.67 -7.47 -8.02
C ASP A 49 0.43 -7.14 -6.54
N ASP A 50 0.37 -8.13 -5.65
CA ASP A 50 0.14 -7.88 -4.21
C ASP A 50 1.27 -7.03 -3.59
N GLU A 51 2.52 -7.19 -4.04
CA GLU A 51 3.68 -6.43 -3.56
C GLU A 51 3.54 -4.94 -3.88
N VAL A 52 3.06 -4.62 -5.09
CA VAL A 52 2.91 -3.23 -5.53
C VAL A 52 1.72 -2.59 -4.84
N LEU A 53 0.60 -3.31 -4.76
CA LEU A 53 -0.63 -2.83 -4.14
C LEU A 53 -0.50 -2.64 -2.62
N GLY A 54 0.22 -3.54 -1.94
CA GLY A 54 0.42 -3.50 -0.50
C GLY A 54 1.59 -2.63 -0.07
N LEU A 55 2.74 -2.77 -0.74
CA LEU A 55 4.03 -2.27 -0.25
C LEU A 55 4.79 -1.39 -1.26
N GLY A 56 4.24 -1.08 -2.43
CA GLY A 56 4.95 -0.36 -3.49
C GLY A 56 5.57 0.97 -3.03
N GLY A 57 4.87 1.73 -2.18
CA GLY A 57 5.40 2.97 -1.61
C GLY A 57 6.59 2.76 -0.64
N ILE A 58 6.60 1.65 0.10
CA ILE A 58 7.69 1.28 1.02
C ILE A 58 8.90 0.80 0.22
N MET A 59 8.67 -0.06 -0.77
CA MET A 59 9.74 -0.57 -1.66
C MET A 59 10.43 0.59 -2.38
N MET A 60 9.66 1.54 -2.91
CA MET A 60 10.22 2.75 -3.54
C MET A 60 11.05 3.58 -2.54
N ASN A 61 10.59 3.71 -1.29
CA ASN A 61 11.34 4.44 -0.27
C ASN A 61 12.68 3.75 0.07
N LEU A 62 12.70 2.42 0.11
CA LEU A 62 13.91 1.63 0.36
C LEU A 62 14.90 1.76 -0.81
N LEU A 63 14.43 1.59 -2.05
CA LEU A 63 15.25 1.69 -3.26
C LEU A 63 15.86 3.08 -3.42
N THR A 64 15.09 4.15 -3.16
CA THR A 64 15.57 5.54 -3.23
C THR A 64 16.61 5.89 -2.16
N ARG A 65 16.74 5.08 -1.12
CA ARG A 65 17.76 5.19 -0.07
C ARG A 65 18.97 4.28 -0.31
N GLY A 66 19.06 3.62 -1.48
CA GLY A 66 20.14 2.70 -1.82
C GLY A 66 20.01 1.29 -1.23
N GLY A 67 18.85 0.94 -0.68
CA GLY A 67 18.55 -0.42 -0.25
C GLY A 67 18.22 -1.34 -1.42
N GLU A 68 18.34 -2.65 -1.19
CA GLU A 68 18.00 -3.71 -2.15
C GLU A 68 16.66 -4.36 -1.75
N VAL A 69 15.80 -4.62 -2.73
CA VAL A 69 14.51 -5.29 -2.54
C VAL A 69 14.44 -6.52 -3.45
N SER A 70 14.15 -7.68 -2.88
CA SER A 70 13.80 -8.91 -3.60
C SER A 70 12.35 -9.28 -3.30
N ILE A 71 11.67 -9.92 -4.23
CA ILE A 71 10.28 -10.35 -4.09
C ILE A 71 10.22 -11.86 -4.27
N LEU A 72 9.48 -12.54 -3.38
CA LEU A 72 9.12 -13.94 -3.50
C LEU A 72 7.60 -14.03 -3.68
N TYR A 73 7.18 -14.46 -4.87
CA TYR A 73 5.80 -14.81 -5.15
C TYR A 73 5.53 -16.24 -4.66
N LEU A 74 4.49 -16.41 -3.85
CA LEU A 74 4.11 -17.71 -3.30
C LEU A 74 3.31 -18.55 -4.31
N THR A 75 2.63 -17.88 -5.24
CA THR A 75 1.85 -18.48 -6.33
C THR A 75 2.07 -17.68 -7.61
N ASP A 76 1.66 -18.23 -8.75
CA ASP A 76 1.68 -17.58 -10.06
C ASP A 76 0.45 -16.68 -10.31
N GLY A 77 -0.51 -16.65 -9.38
CA GLY A 77 -1.73 -15.88 -9.52
C GLY A 77 -2.86 -16.58 -10.28
N GLU A 78 -2.73 -17.86 -10.65
CA GLU A 78 -3.83 -18.58 -11.28
C GLU A 78 -5.03 -18.69 -10.32
N GLY A 79 -6.14 -18.02 -10.66
CA GLY A 79 -7.39 -18.04 -9.91
C GLY A 79 -7.62 -16.89 -8.91
N SER A 80 -6.74 -15.88 -8.90
CA SER A 80 -6.95 -14.61 -8.16
C SER A 80 -7.82 -13.59 -8.90
#